data_AF-A0A0A0AYL1-F1
#
_entry.id   AF-A0A0A0AYL1-F1
#
_cell.length_a   1.000
_cell.length_b   1.000
_cell.length_c   1.000
_cell.angle_alpha   90.00
_cell.angle_beta   90.00
_cell.angle_gamma   90.00
#
_symmetry.space_group_name_H-M   'P 1'
#
loop_
_entity.id
_entity.type
_entity.pdbx_description
1 polymer ?
#
loop_
_entity_poly.entity_id
_entity_poly.type
_entity_poly.pdbx_seq_one_letter_code
_entity_poly.pdbx_strand_id
1 'polypeptide(L)'
;MDETSDEPPTSAVLLDNCHFSQVVFNNVEKFYVPGGDVICYYTLTQNIVPRGKDWVGIFRVGWKTTREYYTFMWAPLPSDAPSDTAVQQQIQFKAYYLPKDDEYYQFCYVDQDGVVRGASVPFQFRAETEDDILVVTTQGEVEEIEQQNKNLRKENEELKASCASLEKQNISLQKDLNKTQELQNSLESLRSNTEKLELELNSLKKENEHLKELDDCREGELHQLKEQIQNVTSDKERLETRLKTALEHMDQLQSQVLNYEKEVENLSHMDHDKTEQLESLKEENRQLRLSGTQQKEQNEELEHCMEYLKRSKVKLSLCLSHCLQNEQQQNRDLMKELEEQKRLFQILQTKKNEADEENQKLREENEVLRHILQAGEVSSFCVVSPAQAPVPGPGPEGGGLLFGNPYCAAGANLGAGAADIASIRKCPMCDEVFLEEIETSQYEAHVQSHLLKCPVCSETFEKSNKQVFDDHIFCHGLE
;
A
#
# COMPACT_ATOMS: atom_id res chain seq x y z
N MET A 1 124.98 -0.31 21.73
CA MET A 1 123.91 0.58 22.23
C MET A 1 122.67 0.42 21.36
N ASP A 2 121.90 -0.67 21.38
CA ASP A 2 122.01 -2.06 21.90
C ASP A 2 120.82 -2.83 21.26
N GLU A 3 120.70 -4.16 21.20
CA GLU A 3 121.64 -5.28 21.33
C GLU A 3 121.11 -6.43 20.43
N THR A 4 121.88 -7.51 20.24
CA THR A 4 121.43 -8.69 19.47
C THR A 4 120.51 -9.59 20.29
N SER A 5 119.39 -10.03 19.70
CA SER A 5 118.71 -11.29 20.04
C SER A 5 117.83 -11.77 18.88
N ASP A 6 118.39 -12.60 17.99
CA ASP A 6 117.60 -13.46 17.11
C ASP A 6 117.06 -14.62 17.94
N GLU A 7 115.84 -14.50 18.49
CA GLU A 7 115.13 -15.68 18.99
C GLU A 7 114.74 -16.58 17.80
N PRO A 8 115.03 -17.89 17.84
CA PRO A 8 114.43 -18.81 16.88
C PRO A 8 112.91 -18.82 17.11
N PRO A 9 112.09 -19.08 16.08
CA PRO A 9 110.67 -19.32 16.29
C PRO A 9 110.53 -20.55 17.19
N THR A 10 110.21 -20.33 18.47
CA THR A 10 109.92 -21.40 19.41
C THR A 10 108.73 -22.15 18.85
N SER A 11 108.98 -23.33 18.30
CA SER A 11 108.02 -24.10 17.52
C SER A 11 106.82 -24.44 18.39
N ALA A 12 105.76 -23.65 18.27
CA ALA A 12 104.43 -23.94 18.76
C ALA A 12 103.85 -25.11 17.93
N VAL A 13 104.43 -26.29 18.14
CA VAL A 13 103.82 -27.57 17.76
C VAL A 13 102.54 -27.64 18.56
N LEU A 14 101.43 -27.40 17.87
CA LEU A 14 100.09 -27.52 18.42
C LEU A 14 99.95 -28.91 19.05
N LEU A 15 99.85 -28.94 20.38
CA LEU A 15 99.73 -30.16 21.20
C LEU A 15 98.31 -30.77 21.15
N ASP A 16 97.54 -30.39 20.13
CA ASP A 16 96.11 -30.66 19.93
C ASP A 16 95.75 -32.16 19.84
N ASN A 17 96.74 -33.05 19.74
CA ASN A 17 96.54 -34.50 19.80
C ASN A 17 97.52 -35.21 20.76
N CYS A 18 97.68 -34.66 21.97
CA CYS A 18 98.35 -35.35 23.07
C CYS A 18 97.50 -36.54 23.58
N HIS A 19 97.54 -37.66 22.85
CA HIS A 19 96.67 -38.84 23.08
C HIS A 19 96.70 -39.38 24.51
N PHE A 20 97.81 -39.22 25.23
CA PHE A 20 98.04 -39.76 26.57
C PHE A 20 97.56 -38.86 27.72
N SER A 21 96.98 -37.68 27.43
CA SER A 21 96.47 -36.74 28.46
C SER A 21 95.00 -36.35 28.23
N GLN A 22 94.23 -37.20 27.55
CA GLN A 22 92.80 -36.99 27.34
C GLN A 22 91.96 -37.38 28.57
N VAL A 23 92.54 -38.18 29.46
CA VAL A 23 92.02 -38.47 30.80
C VAL A 23 93.06 -38.08 31.85
N VAL A 24 92.67 -37.27 32.82
CA VAL A 24 93.55 -36.77 33.89
C VAL A 24 93.14 -37.38 35.22
N PHE A 25 94.07 -38.01 35.94
CA PHE A 25 93.81 -38.54 37.29
C PHE A 25 93.98 -37.45 38.35
N ASN A 26 93.03 -37.35 39.27
CA ASN A 26 92.96 -36.33 40.31
C ASN A 26 93.20 -36.96 41.69
N ASN A 27 93.75 -36.19 42.64
CA ASN A 27 93.90 -36.58 44.06
C ASN A 27 94.49 -38.00 44.23
N VAL A 28 95.57 -38.27 43.49
CA VAL A 28 96.30 -39.54 43.59
C VAL A 28 97.31 -39.41 44.71
N GLU A 29 97.06 -40.14 45.81
CA GLU A 29 97.91 -40.12 46.99
C GLU A 29 99.25 -40.79 46.70
N LYS A 30 100.32 -40.34 47.38
CA LYS A 30 101.64 -40.99 47.29
C LYS A 30 101.60 -42.40 47.86
N PHE A 31 100.81 -42.59 48.93
CA PHE A 31 100.72 -43.83 49.69
C PHE A 31 99.25 -44.16 49.97
N TYR A 32 98.83 -45.37 49.61
CA TYR A 32 97.54 -45.92 49.98
C TYR A 32 97.70 -46.99 51.07
N VAL A 33 96.84 -46.98 52.09
CA VAL A 33 96.96 -47.91 53.22
C VAL A 33 96.67 -49.35 52.76
N PRO A 34 97.59 -50.32 52.97
CA PRO A 34 97.36 -51.71 52.59
C PRO A 34 96.10 -52.30 53.23
N GLY A 35 95.24 -52.92 52.43
CA GLY A 35 93.97 -53.50 52.89
C GLY A 35 92.78 -52.53 52.93
N GLY A 36 92.97 -51.24 52.60
CA GLY A 36 91.88 -50.32 52.29
C GLY A 36 91.34 -50.48 50.86
N ASP A 37 90.08 -50.14 50.64
CA ASP A 37 89.55 -49.90 49.28
C ASP A 37 90.12 -48.57 48.76
N VAL A 38 90.51 -48.50 47.49
CA VAL A 38 91.05 -47.28 46.87
C VAL A 38 90.06 -46.70 45.87
N ILE A 39 89.77 -45.40 46.02
CA ILE A 39 88.95 -44.65 45.07
C ILE A 39 89.87 -43.87 44.14
N CYS A 40 89.76 -44.17 42.85
CA CYS A 40 90.47 -43.53 41.76
C CYS A 40 89.59 -42.46 41.13
N TYR A 41 89.94 -41.18 41.31
CA TYR A 41 89.26 -40.04 40.68
C TYR A 41 89.95 -39.68 39.36
N TYR A 42 89.17 -39.40 38.32
CA TYR A 42 89.68 -38.90 37.05
C TYR A 42 88.70 -37.94 36.37
N THR A 43 89.20 -37.11 35.46
CA THR A 43 88.41 -36.19 34.65
C THR A 43 88.54 -36.59 33.18
N LEU A 44 87.40 -36.74 32.52
CA LEU A 44 87.32 -36.87 31.06
C LEU A 44 87.42 -35.46 30.46
N THR A 45 88.43 -35.22 29.62
CA THR A 45 88.54 -33.95 28.87
C THR A 45 87.61 -33.96 27.64
N GLN A 46 87.39 -32.78 27.05
CA GLN A 46 86.64 -32.63 25.79
C GLN A 46 87.25 -33.45 24.62
N ASN A 47 88.50 -33.91 24.74
CA ASN A 47 89.24 -34.62 23.69
C ASN A 47 89.04 -36.15 23.68
N ILE A 48 88.17 -36.69 24.54
CA ILE A 48 87.80 -38.12 24.56
C ILE A 48 86.28 -38.30 24.64
N VAL A 49 85.75 -39.18 23.77
CA VAL A 49 84.37 -39.68 23.88
C VAL A 49 84.41 -41.01 24.64
N PRO A 50 83.87 -41.10 25.87
CA PRO A 50 83.91 -42.34 26.66
C PRO A 50 82.99 -43.41 26.06
N ARG A 51 83.44 -44.66 26.09
CA ARG A 51 82.74 -45.83 25.53
C ARG A 51 82.55 -46.91 26.58
N GLY A 52 81.48 -47.70 26.45
CA GLY A 52 81.11 -48.76 27.40
C GLY A 52 82.05 -49.98 27.45
N LYS A 53 83.26 -49.87 26.89
CA LYS A 53 84.36 -50.84 26.98
C LYS A 53 85.71 -50.15 27.27
N ASP A 54 85.69 -48.89 27.65
CA ASP A 54 86.86 -48.22 28.23
C ASP A 54 87.01 -48.65 29.71
N TRP A 55 88.21 -48.61 30.26
CA TRP A 55 88.51 -49.14 31.60
C TRP A 55 89.72 -48.46 32.23
N VAL A 56 89.80 -48.49 33.56
CA VAL A 56 90.99 -48.08 34.32
C VAL A 56 91.67 -49.31 34.90
N GLY A 57 92.96 -49.46 34.61
CA GLY A 57 93.82 -50.48 35.20
C GLY A 57 94.79 -49.88 36.21
N ILE A 58 95.14 -50.68 37.23
CA ILE A 58 96.33 -50.46 38.05
C ILE A 58 97.48 -51.22 37.38
N PHE A 59 98.53 -50.52 37.00
CA PHE A 59 99.72 -51.08 36.36
C PHE A 59 100.96 -50.82 37.22
N ARG A 60 101.87 -51.80 37.30
CA ARG A 60 103.21 -51.58 37.87
C ARG A 60 104.00 -50.65 36.93
N VAL A 61 104.72 -49.67 37.48
CA VAL A 61 105.52 -48.73 36.68
C VAL A 61 106.54 -49.50 35.83
N GLY A 62 106.60 -49.18 34.53
CA GLY A 62 107.46 -49.89 33.55
C GLY A 62 106.77 -50.96 32.71
N TRP A 63 105.44 -51.08 32.79
CA TRP A 63 104.60 -51.89 31.89
C TRP A 63 104.85 -51.57 30.40
N LYS A 64 104.72 -52.56 29.51
CA LYS A 64 104.97 -52.39 28.05
C LYS A 64 103.73 -52.54 27.16
N THR A 65 102.73 -53.30 27.60
CA THR A 65 101.44 -53.43 26.93
C THR A 65 100.29 -53.33 27.93
N THR A 66 99.12 -52.91 27.44
CA THR A 66 97.86 -52.83 28.22
C THR A 66 97.37 -54.20 28.74
N ARG A 67 98.06 -55.30 28.41
CA ARG A 67 97.84 -56.63 29.00
C ARG A 67 98.59 -56.88 30.31
N GLU A 68 99.44 -55.96 30.75
CA GLU A 68 100.24 -56.04 32.00
C GLU A 68 99.56 -55.35 33.20
N TYR A 69 98.22 -55.26 33.20
CA TYR A 69 97.49 -54.74 34.36
C TYR A 69 97.57 -55.72 35.54
N TYR A 70 97.66 -55.19 36.76
CA TYR A 70 97.55 -55.97 38.00
C TYR A 70 96.07 -56.27 38.30
N THR A 71 95.25 -55.22 38.23
CA THR A 71 93.78 -55.29 38.34
C THR A 71 93.14 -54.18 37.50
N PHE A 72 91.87 -54.31 37.17
CA PHE A 72 91.14 -53.35 36.35
C PHE A 72 89.68 -53.23 36.76
N MET A 73 89.06 -52.11 36.38
CA MET A 73 87.63 -51.83 36.53
C MET A 73 87.14 -51.13 35.26
N TRP A 74 85.97 -51.53 34.76
CA TRP A 74 85.32 -50.85 33.63
C TRP A 74 84.99 -49.39 33.99
N ALA A 75 85.20 -48.48 33.04
CA ALA A 75 84.87 -47.08 33.24
C ALA A 75 83.35 -46.88 33.19
N PRO A 76 82.73 -46.26 34.22
CA PRO A 76 81.33 -45.87 34.13
C PRO A 76 81.16 -44.84 33.00
N LEU A 77 80.11 -45.01 32.21
CA LEU A 77 79.66 -43.96 31.28
C LEU A 77 79.07 -42.80 32.11
N PRO A 78 79.37 -41.53 31.76
CA PRO A 78 78.72 -40.39 32.39
C PRO A 78 77.22 -40.38 32.07
N SER A 79 76.38 -40.26 33.10
CA SER A 79 74.93 -40.02 32.92
C SER A 79 74.70 -38.66 32.25
N ASP A 80 73.67 -38.56 31.40
CA ASP A 80 73.43 -37.44 30.48
C ASP A 80 73.60 -36.05 31.12
N ALA A 81 74.74 -35.42 30.83
CA ALA A 81 75.10 -34.07 31.20
C ALA A 81 75.53 -33.29 29.94
N PRO A 82 75.28 -31.97 29.85
CA PRO A 82 75.54 -31.18 28.64
C PRO A 82 77.02 -31.19 28.24
N SER A 83 77.27 -31.34 26.94
CA SER A 83 78.49 -31.91 26.35
C SER A 83 79.76 -31.04 26.37
N ASP A 84 79.79 -29.94 27.12
CA ASP A 84 80.90 -28.98 27.11
C ASP A 84 81.75 -28.98 28.40
N THR A 85 81.24 -29.51 29.51
CA THR A 85 81.95 -29.49 30.81
C THR A 85 82.77 -30.77 31.00
N ALA A 86 84.06 -30.62 31.35
CA ALA A 86 84.93 -31.76 31.64
C ALA A 86 84.39 -32.58 32.84
N VAL A 87 84.00 -33.84 32.60
CA VAL A 87 83.24 -34.63 33.59
C VAL A 87 84.18 -35.36 34.52
N GLN A 88 84.10 -35.07 35.82
CA GLN A 88 84.76 -35.85 36.86
C GLN A 88 84.03 -37.19 37.07
N GLN A 89 84.81 -38.27 37.18
CA GLN A 89 84.36 -39.64 37.37
C GLN A 89 85.18 -40.30 38.49
N GLN A 90 84.63 -41.37 39.06
CA GLN A 90 85.27 -42.14 40.13
C GLN A 90 85.09 -43.65 39.93
N ILE A 91 86.13 -44.41 40.25
CA ILE A 91 86.14 -45.87 40.24
C ILE A 91 86.66 -46.37 41.59
N GLN A 92 86.01 -47.36 42.18
CA GLN A 92 86.50 -48.00 43.41
C GLN A 92 87.16 -49.34 43.10
N PHE A 93 88.46 -49.44 43.40
CA PHE A 93 89.19 -50.71 43.43
C PHE A 93 89.06 -51.33 44.83
N LYS A 94 88.63 -52.59 44.88
CA LYS A 94 88.44 -53.29 46.16
C LYS A 94 89.75 -53.83 46.71
N ALA A 95 89.95 -53.70 48.02
CA ALA A 95 91.18 -54.03 48.75
C ALA A 95 91.75 -55.43 48.42
N TYR A 96 90.88 -56.41 48.20
CA TYR A 96 91.28 -57.80 47.93
C TYR A 96 91.83 -58.03 46.52
N TYR A 97 91.68 -57.06 45.60
CA TYR A 97 92.30 -57.04 44.28
C TYR A 97 93.54 -56.13 44.18
N LEU A 98 93.95 -55.46 45.27
CA LEU A 98 95.08 -54.53 45.25
C LEU A 98 96.43 -55.23 45.49
N PRO A 99 97.54 -54.64 45.01
CA PRO A 99 98.89 -55.06 45.38
C PRO A 99 99.14 -55.12 46.89
N LYS A 100 100.13 -55.94 47.27
CA LYS A 100 100.52 -56.21 48.67
C LYS A 100 102.04 -56.16 48.88
N ASP A 101 102.74 -55.68 47.87
CA ASP A 101 104.17 -55.42 47.83
C ASP A 101 104.41 -53.90 47.82
N ASP A 102 105.66 -53.50 47.94
CA ASP A 102 106.11 -52.11 48.00
C ASP A 102 106.49 -51.53 46.62
N GLU A 103 106.10 -52.19 45.54
CA GLU A 103 106.35 -51.72 44.17
C GLU A 103 105.58 -50.43 43.85
N TYR A 104 106.07 -49.68 42.87
CA TYR A 104 105.38 -48.49 42.38
C TYR A 104 104.30 -48.86 41.37
N TYR A 105 103.10 -48.33 41.58
CA TYR A 105 101.93 -48.51 40.74
C TYR A 105 101.40 -47.17 40.21
N GLN A 106 100.67 -47.22 39.10
CA GLN A 106 99.98 -46.08 38.50
C GLN A 106 98.63 -46.53 37.93
N PHE A 107 97.64 -45.65 37.98
CA PHE A 107 96.41 -45.83 37.21
C PHE A 107 96.67 -45.51 35.74
N CYS A 108 96.11 -46.30 34.83
CA CYS A 108 96.08 -45.98 33.39
C CYS A 108 94.67 -46.17 32.86
N TYR A 109 94.15 -45.17 32.13
CA TYR A 109 92.88 -45.26 31.42
C TYR A 109 93.13 -45.84 30.03
N VAL A 110 92.47 -46.94 29.71
CA VAL A 110 92.59 -47.67 28.45
C VAL A 110 91.25 -47.67 27.75
N ASP A 111 91.23 -47.37 26.46
CA ASP A 111 89.99 -47.33 25.69
C ASP A 111 89.62 -48.68 25.05
N GLN A 112 88.44 -48.73 24.43
CA GLN A 112 87.91 -49.87 23.70
C GLN A 112 88.82 -50.38 22.56
N ASP A 113 89.68 -49.52 22.00
CA ASP A 113 90.63 -49.88 20.93
C ASP A 113 91.97 -50.40 21.51
N GLY A 114 92.13 -50.36 22.83
CA GLY A 114 93.32 -50.78 23.58
C GLY A 114 94.38 -49.69 23.75
N VAL A 115 94.05 -48.43 23.44
CA VAL A 115 94.95 -47.26 23.52
C VAL A 115 94.86 -46.62 24.90
N VAL A 116 96.02 -46.26 25.47
CA VAL A 116 96.09 -45.55 26.75
C VAL A 116 95.81 -44.05 26.53
N ARG A 117 94.79 -43.52 27.22
CA ARG A 117 94.31 -42.13 27.09
C ARG A 117 94.67 -41.24 28.29
N GLY A 118 95.19 -41.83 29.36
CA GLY A 118 95.60 -41.15 30.58
C GLY A 118 96.45 -42.06 31.47
N ALA A 119 97.38 -41.48 32.23
CA ALA A 119 98.17 -42.18 33.25
C ALA A 119 98.37 -41.28 34.50
N SER A 120 98.38 -41.88 35.70
CA SER A 120 98.61 -41.14 36.95
C SER A 120 100.08 -40.95 37.30
N VAL A 121 100.36 -40.10 38.29
CA VAL A 121 101.61 -40.18 39.04
C VAL A 121 101.74 -41.54 39.75
N PRO A 122 102.97 -42.04 40.00
CA PRO A 122 103.18 -43.27 40.75
C PRO A 122 102.84 -43.17 42.24
N PHE A 123 102.39 -44.28 42.82
CA PHE A 123 102.06 -44.46 44.24
C PHE A 123 102.51 -45.84 44.76
N GLN A 124 102.60 -46.00 46.08
CA GLN A 124 102.89 -47.29 46.75
C GLN A 124 101.78 -47.65 47.75
N PHE A 125 101.76 -48.91 48.22
CA PHE A 125 100.87 -49.37 49.28
C PHE A 125 101.62 -49.44 50.63
N ARG A 126 101.52 -48.40 51.46
CA ARG A 126 102.21 -48.28 52.76
C ARG A 126 101.52 -47.31 53.73
N ALA A 127 102.06 -47.16 54.94
CA ALA A 127 101.58 -46.23 55.98
C ALA A 127 102.65 -45.19 56.37
N GLU A 128 102.26 -44.16 57.12
CA GLU A 128 103.10 -43.05 57.61
C GLU A 128 103.17 -43.03 59.15
N THR A 129 104.20 -42.38 59.73
CA THR A 129 104.49 -42.35 61.18
C THR A 129 105.21 -41.04 61.56
N GLU A 130 104.71 -40.27 62.54
CA GLU A 130 105.20 -38.91 62.87
C GLU A 130 105.18 -38.58 64.39
N ASP A 131 106.07 -39.18 65.19
CA ASP A 131 106.14 -38.95 66.66
C ASP A 131 107.61 -38.81 67.16
N ASP A 132 108.19 -37.59 67.25
CA ASP A 132 109.31 -37.23 68.16
C ASP A 132 109.84 -35.77 67.99
N ILE A 133 109.14 -34.73 68.49
CA ILE A 133 109.71 -33.37 68.67
C ILE A 133 109.20 -32.71 69.97
N LEU A 134 110.13 -32.26 70.82
CA LEU A 134 109.84 -31.44 72.01
C LEU A 134 110.71 -30.17 71.99
N VAL A 135 110.12 -28.99 72.22
CA VAL A 135 110.80 -27.68 72.13
C VAL A 135 110.96 -27.04 73.51
N VAL A 136 112.12 -26.42 73.75
CA VAL A 136 112.47 -25.71 74.99
C VAL A 136 113.00 -24.32 74.64
N THR A 137 112.46 -23.27 75.27
CA THR A 137 112.81 -21.86 75.04
C THR A 137 113.26 -21.17 76.34
N THR A 138 113.81 -19.96 76.24
CA THR A 138 114.43 -19.22 77.35
C THR A 138 113.58 -18.05 77.87
N GLN A 139 113.80 -17.66 79.13
CA GLN A 139 112.98 -16.67 79.85
C GLN A 139 112.84 -15.31 79.14
N GLY A 140 113.92 -14.81 78.51
CA GLY A 140 113.87 -13.50 77.81
C GLY A 140 113.03 -13.53 76.53
N GLU A 141 113.04 -14.66 75.82
CA GLU A 141 112.19 -14.88 74.64
C GLU A 141 110.71 -14.90 75.05
N VAL A 142 110.39 -15.47 76.22
CA VAL A 142 109.02 -15.48 76.77
C VAL A 142 108.51 -14.06 77.03
N GLU A 143 109.33 -13.17 77.61
CA GLU A 143 108.91 -11.78 77.90
C GLU A 143 108.68 -10.96 76.62
N GLU A 144 109.50 -11.14 75.58
CA GLU A 144 109.27 -10.51 74.27
C GLU A 144 108.03 -11.08 73.57
N ILE A 145 107.84 -12.41 73.62
CA ILE A 145 106.64 -13.10 73.10
C ILE A 145 105.37 -12.65 73.84
N GLU A 146 105.42 -12.42 75.16
CA GLU A 146 104.28 -11.87 75.92
C GLU A 146 103.92 -10.45 75.47
N GLN A 147 104.91 -9.57 75.29
CA GLN A 147 104.64 -8.20 74.84
C GLN A 147 104.18 -8.14 73.37
N GLN A 148 104.69 -9.02 72.49
CA GLN A 148 104.14 -9.19 71.14
C GLN A 148 102.69 -9.71 71.19
N ASN A 149 102.39 -10.74 72.00
CA ASN A 149 101.03 -11.24 72.20
C ASN A 149 100.07 -10.13 72.69
N LYS A 150 100.55 -9.26 73.58
CA LYS A 150 99.76 -8.14 74.12
C LYS A 150 99.41 -7.10 73.05
N ASN A 151 100.34 -6.82 72.15
CA ASN A 151 100.11 -5.95 70.98
C ASN A 151 99.14 -6.62 69.99
N LEU A 152 99.41 -7.87 69.60
CA LEU A 152 98.60 -8.65 68.66
C LEU A 152 97.15 -8.87 69.13
N ARG A 153 96.92 -8.95 70.45
CA ARG A 153 95.57 -9.00 71.05
C ARG A 153 94.82 -7.69 70.84
N LYS A 154 95.46 -6.54 71.10
CA LYS A 154 94.85 -5.22 70.89
C LYS A 154 94.52 -4.98 69.42
N GLU A 155 95.44 -5.36 68.52
CA GLU A 155 95.22 -5.30 67.07
C GLU A 155 94.08 -6.23 66.63
N ASN A 156 93.96 -7.43 67.22
CA ASN A 156 92.81 -8.32 67.00
C ASN A 156 91.49 -7.74 67.49
N GLU A 157 91.47 -7.02 68.61
CA GLU A 157 90.27 -6.36 69.13
C GLU A 157 89.83 -5.19 68.22
N GLU A 158 90.79 -4.39 67.73
CA GLU A 158 90.55 -3.31 66.78
C GLU A 158 90.10 -3.84 65.41
N LEU A 159 90.72 -4.90 64.90
CA LEU A 159 90.29 -5.59 63.67
C LEU A 159 88.88 -6.19 63.82
N LYS A 160 88.55 -6.83 64.95
CA LYS A 160 87.19 -7.35 65.21
C LYS A 160 86.15 -6.23 65.27
N ALA A 161 86.48 -5.10 65.89
CA ALA A 161 85.59 -3.93 65.91
C ALA A 161 85.37 -3.36 64.48
N SER A 162 86.43 -3.34 63.65
CA SER A 162 86.36 -2.94 62.24
C SER A 162 85.47 -3.89 61.42
N CYS A 163 85.69 -5.20 61.50
CA CYS A 163 84.87 -6.21 60.83
C CYS A 163 83.39 -6.11 61.24
N ALA A 164 83.09 -6.00 62.54
CA ALA A 164 81.72 -5.85 63.03
C ALA A 164 81.06 -4.51 62.63
N SER A 165 81.84 -3.52 62.20
CA SER A 165 81.33 -2.27 61.59
C SER A 165 81.01 -2.48 60.12
N LEU A 166 81.94 -3.10 59.37
CA LEU A 166 81.78 -3.44 57.95
C LEU A 166 80.63 -4.43 57.70
N GLU A 167 80.41 -5.40 58.58
CA GLU A 167 79.25 -6.31 58.54
C GLU A 167 77.93 -5.53 58.64
N LYS A 168 77.82 -4.60 59.60
CA LYS A 168 76.63 -3.74 59.74
C LYS A 168 76.42 -2.85 58.52
N GLN A 169 77.49 -2.31 57.95
CA GLN A 169 77.42 -1.50 56.73
C GLN A 169 76.96 -2.34 55.53
N ASN A 170 77.49 -3.55 55.35
CA ASN A 170 77.03 -4.49 54.31
C ASN A 170 75.55 -4.87 54.50
N ILE A 171 75.10 -5.16 55.72
CA ILE A 171 73.68 -5.47 56.00
C ILE A 171 72.77 -4.27 55.66
N SER A 172 73.21 -3.03 55.92
CA SER A 172 72.46 -1.83 55.51
C SER A 172 72.42 -1.69 53.98
N LEU A 173 73.57 -1.78 53.32
CA LEU A 173 73.67 -1.66 51.86
C LEU A 173 72.85 -2.75 51.14
N GLN A 174 72.85 -3.99 51.65
CA GLN A 174 72.04 -5.08 51.10
C GLN A 174 70.54 -4.79 51.23
N LYS A 175 70.10 -4.16 52.34
CA LYS A 175 68.72 -3.75 52.55
C LYS A 175 68.30 -2.61 51.62
N ASP A 176 69.16 -1.63 51.44
CA ASP A 176 68.92 -0.49 50.55
C ASP A 176 68.94 -0.91 49.06
N LEU A 177 69.79 -1.89 48.69
CA LEU A 177 69.80 -2.54 47.38
C LEU A 177 68.48 -3.28 47.12
N ASN A 178 68.02 -4.12 48.05
CA ASN A 178 66.74 -4.84 47.92
C ASN A 178 65.57 -3.86 47.74
N LYS A 179 65.52 -2.79 48.55
CA LYS A 179 64.50 -1.74 48.45
C LYS A 179 64.57 -0.96 47.14
N THR A 180 65.77 -0.77 46.58
CA THR A 180 65.95 -0.16 45.25
C THR A 180 65.39 -1.08 44.16
N GLN A 181 65.62 -2.39 44.25
CA GLN A 181 65.06 -3.38 43.32
C GLN A 181 63.51 -3.45 43.40
N GLU A 182 62.93 -3.39 44.60
CA GLU A 182 61.48 -3.31 44.80
C GLU A 182 60.87 -2.08 44.12
N LEU A 183 61.50 -0.91 44.26
CA LEU A 183 61.10 0.33 43.59
C LEU A 183 61.27 0.25 42.06
N GLN A 184 62.35 -0.36 41.58
CA GLN A 184 62.61 -0.54 40.16
C GLN A 184 61.59 -1.48 39.49
N ASN A 185 61.25 -2.59 40.15
CA ASN A 185 60.19 -3.50 39.71
C ASN A 185 58.81 -2.80 39.69
N SER A 186 58.57 -1.92 40.67
CA SER A 186 57.32 -1.13 40.76
C SER A 186 57.23 -0.08 39.64
N LEU A 187 58.35 0.58 39.30
CA LEU A 187 58.43 1.52 38.18
C LEU A 187 58.20 0.84 36.83
N GLU A 188 58.77 -0.35 36.61
CA GLU A 188 58.57 -1.09 35.36
C GLU A 188 57.11 -1.60 35.22
N SER A 189 56.48 -2.00 36.33
CA SER A 189 55.05 -2.34 36.38
C SER A 189 54.16 -1.13 36.05
N LEU A 190 54.45 0.04 36.65
CA LEU A 190 53.74 1.28 36.35
C LEU A 190 53.91 1.68 34.88
N ARG A 191 55.14 1.64 34.35
CA ARG A 191 55.46 1.91 32.95
C ARG A 191 54.67 1.01 32.01
N SER A 192 54.69 -0.30 32.23
CA SER A 192 53.94 -1.26 31.42
C SER A 192 52.43 -1.02 31.47
N ASN A 193 51.90 -0.41 32.53
CA ASN A 193 50.48 -0.03 32.61
C ASN A 193 50.20 1.31 31.93
N THR A 194 51.12 2.28 31.99
CA THR A 194 51.06 3.51 31.18
C THR A 194 51.07 3.20 29.69
N GLU A 195 51.97 2.34 29.21
CA GLU A 195 52.06 1.95 27.80
C GLU A 195 50.78 1.23 27.31
N LYS A 196 50.13 0.41 28.16
CA LYS A 196 48.81 -0.18 27.86
C LYS A 196 47.70 0.88 27.76
N LEU A 197 47.62 1.78 28.74
CA LEU A 197 46.62 2.86 28.75
C LEU A 197 46.80 3.82 27.57
N GLU A 198 48.04 4.06 27.12
CA GLU A 198 48.33 4.87 25.95
C GLU A 198 47.90 4.16 24.65
N LEU A 199 48.05 2.83 24.53
CA LEU A 199 47.50 2.05 23.42
C LEU A 199 45.96 2.06 23.42
N GLU A 200 45.33 1.91 24.58
CA GLU A 200 43.87 1.94 24.75
C GLU A 200 43.29 3.33 24.41
N LEU A 201 43.92 4.40 24.90
CA LEU A 201 43.59 5.79 24.54
C LEU A 201 43.70 6.03 23.02
N ASN A 202 44.76 5.53 22.38
CA ASN A 202 44.92 5.64 20.93
C ASN A 202 43.91 4.80 20.14
N SER A 203 43.38 3.70 20.69
CA SER A 203 42.29 2.93 20.10
C SER A 203 40.97 3.70 20.21
N LEU A 204 40.62 4.15 21.41
CA LEU A 204 39.41 4.94 21.68
C LEU A 204 39.39 6.26 20.89
N LYS A 205 40.56 6.88 20.65
CA LYS A 205 40.67 8.07 19.80
C LYS A 205 40.26 7.79 18.35
N LYS A 206 40.76 6.70 17.76
CA LYS A 206 40.38 6.28 16.39
C LYS A 206 38.91 5.91 16.29
N GLU A 207 38.36 5.28 17.33
CA GLU A 207 36.93 4.97 17.41
C GLU A 207 36.08 6.25 17.46
N ASN A 208 36.50 7.27 18.22
CA ASN A 208 35.84 8.59 18.23
C ASN A 208 35.97 9.31 16.88
N GLU A 209 37.12 9.21 16.21
CA GLU A 209 37.31 9.78 14.86
C GLU A 209 36.35 9.13 13.85
N HIS A 210 36.27 7.79 13.82
CA HIS A 210 35.33 7.05 12.96
C HIS A 210 33.85 7.28 13.33
N LEU A 211 33.51 7.36 14.63
CA LEU A 211 32.15 7.69 15.08
C LEU A 211 31.74 9.10 14.63
N LYS A 212 32.67 10.06 14.63
CA LYS A 212 32.42 11.40 14.11
C LYS A 212 32.20 11.40 12.60
N GLU A 213 33.04 10.69 11.83
CA GLU A 213 32.86 10.54 10.38
C GLU A 213 31.48 9.94 10.03
N LEU A 214 31.02 8.97 10.83
CA LEU A 214 29.68 8.38 10.69
C LEU A 214 28.54 9.35 11.04
N ASP A 215 28.74 10.23 12.02
CA ASP A 215 27.75 11.24 12.42
C ASP A 215 27.68 12.38 11.39
N ASP A 216 28.84 12.87 10.92
CA ASP A 216 28.95 13.84 9.82
C ASP A 216 28.24 13.32 8.55
N CYS A 217 28.35 12.01 8.24
CA CYS A 217 27.62 11.38 7.13
C CYS A 217 26.09 11.35 7.35
N ARG A 218 25.64 10.99 8.55
CA ARG A 218 24.20 10.92 8.91
C ARG A 218 23.54 12.29 8.93
N GLU A 219 24.25 13.33 9.38
CA GLU A 219 23.76 14.70 9.30
C GLU A 219 23.55 15.13 7.84
N GLY A 220 24.45 14.71 6.93
CA GLY A 220 24.27 14.86 5.48
C GLY A 220 23.02 14.15 4.92
N GLU A 221 22.78 12.89 5.30
CA GLU A 221 21.58 12.14 4.91
C GLU A 221 20.29 12.80 5.45
N LEU A 222 20.29 13.24 6.71
CA LEU A 222 19.17 13.98 7.32
C LEU A 222 18.89 15.31 6.62
N HIS A 223 19.94 16.05 6.22
CA HIS A 223 19.80 17.26 5.42
C HIS A 223 19.16 16.97 4.06
N GLN A 224 19.59 15.91 3.37
CA GLN A 224 19.02 15.53 2.07
C GLN A 224 17.55 15.09 2.19
N LEU A 225 17.21 14.29 3.20
CA LEU A 225 15.82 13.90 3.47
C LEU A 225 14.94 15.10 3.82
N LYS A 226 15.46 16.07 4.58
CA LYS A 226 14.75 17.31 4.91
C LYS A 226 14.46 18.17 3.67
N GLU A 227 15.41 18.27 2.74
CA GLU A 227 15.20 18.93 1.45
C GLU A 227 14.14 18.20 0.60
N GLN A 228 14.18 16.86 0.53
CA GLN A 228 13.16 16.07 -0.17
C GLN A 228 11.76 16.28 0.43
N ILE A 229 11.62 16.27 1.76
CA ILE A 229 10.35 16.54 2.46
C ILE A 229 9.85 17.96 2.15
N GLN A 230 10.73 18.97 2.18
CA GLN A 230 10.37 20.35 1.84
C GLN A 230 9.89 20.49 0.40
N ASN A 231 10.58 19.86 -0.55
CA ASN A 231 10.16 19.84 -1.96
C ASN A 231 8.79 19.18 -2.13
N VAL A 232 8.57 17.99 -1.56
CA VAL A 232 7.27 17.28 -1.59
C VAL A 232 6.16 18.09 -0.93
N THR A 233 6.45 18.82 0.15
CA THR A 233 5.49 19.73 0.80
C THR A 233 5.08 20.86 -0.15
N SER A 234 6.04 21.51 -0.82
CA SER A 234 5.74 22.58 -1.79
C SER A 234 4.97 22.07 -3.02
N ASP A 235 5.26 20.85 -3.47
CA ASP A 235 4.54 20.18 -4.55
C ASP A 235 3.10 19.82 -4.14
N LYS A 236 2.89 19.39 -2.89
CA LYS A 236 1.57 19.17 -2.29
C LYS A 236 0.77 20.47 -2.24
N GLU A 237 1.32 21.55 -1.70
CA GLU A 237 0.64 22.86 -1.63
C GLU A 237 0.24 23.38 -3.04
N ARG A 238 1.11 23.17 -4.04
CA ARG A 238 0.84 23.49 -5.46
C ARG A 238 -0.25 22.60 -6.06
N LEU A 239 -0.43 21.36 -5.59
CA LEU A 239 -1.51 20.48 -6.03
C LEU A 239 -2.84 20.78 -5.31
N GLU A 240 -2.81 21.09 -4.02
CA GLU A 240 -3.98 21.48 -3.23
C GLU A 240 -4.60 22.81 -3.75
N THR A 241 -3.76 23.80 -4.05
CA THR A 241 -4.21 25.05 -4.68
C THR A 241 -4.83 24.83 -6.06
N ARG A 242 -4.20 24.00 -6.91
CA ARG A 242 -4.79 23.61 -8.21
C ARG A 242 -6.10 22.85 -8.08
N LEU A 243 -6.22 21.95 -7.11
CA LEU A 243 -7.45 21.21 -6.83
C LEU A 243 -8.56 22.16 -6.39
N LYS A 244 -8.26 23.11 -5.49
CA LYS A 244 -9.22 24.15 -5.05
C LYS A 244 -9.76 24.95 -6.24
N THR A 245 -8.90 25.46 -7.11
CA THR A 245 -9.33 26.22 -8.30
C THR A 245 -10.11 25.36 -9.30
N ALA A 246 -9.81 24.05 -9.41
CA ALA A 246 -10.61 23.14 -10.22
C ALA A 246 -12.01 22.90 -9.64
N LEU A 247 -12.16 22.82 -8.31
CA LEU A 247 -13.45 22.74 -7.63
C LEU A 247 -14.26 24.04 -7.77
N GLU A 248 -13.62 25.20 -7.60
CA GLU A 248 -14.24 26.52 -7.81
C GLU A 248 -14.76 26.68 -9.25
N HIS A 249 -14.00 26.21 -10.25
CA HIS A 249 -14.44 26.19 -11.65
C HIS A 249 -15.56 25.17 -11.91
N MET A 250 -15.59 24.04 -11.20
CA MET A 250 -16.67 23.04 -11.30
C MET A 250 -18.00 23.57 -10.74
N ASP A 251 -17.97 24.25 -9.59
CA ASP A 251 -19.13 24.93 -9.00
C ASP A 251 -19.66 26.05 -9.91
N GLN A 252 -18.75 26.82 -10.53
CA GLN A 252 -19.10 27.81 -11.55
C GLN A 252 -19.79 27.18 -12.77
N LEU A 253 -19.31 26.02 -13.25
CA LEU A 253 -19.94 25.29 -14.36
C LEU A 253 -21.30 24.69 -13.96
N GLN A 254 -21.43 24.12 -12.76
CA GLN A 254 -22.72 23.63 -12.25
C GLN A 254 -23.74 24.77 -12.14
N SER A 255 -23.31 25.94 -11.66
CA SER A 255 -24.12 27.15 -11.65
C SER A 255 -24.53 27.62 -13.05
N GLN A 256 -23.67 27.47 -14.08
CA GLN A 256 -24.04 27.76 -15.46
C GLN A 256 -25.04 26.75 -16.02
N VAL A 257 -24.86 25.44 -15.77
CA VAL A 257 -25.78 24.40 -16.19
C VAL A 257 -27.17 24.62 -15.61
N LEU A 258 -27.29 24.87 -14.30
CA LEU A 258 -28.58 25.19 -13.64
C LEU A 258 -29.28 26.41 -14.25
N ASN A 259 -28.53 27.43 -14.68
CA ASN A 259 -29.11 28.58 -15.37
C ASN A 259 -29.62 28.22 -16.77
N TYR A 260 -28.87 27.41 -17.54
CA TYR A 260 -29.32 26.95 -18.86
C TYR A 260 -30.49 25.95 -18.78
N GLU A 261 -30.52 25.05 -17.80
CA GLU A 261 -31.65 24.15 -17.54
C GLU A 261 -32.93 24.96 -17.29
N LYS A 262 -32.84 26.00 -16.45
CA LYS A 262 -33.94 26.93 -16.20
C LYS A 262 -34.32 27.75 -17.43
N GLU A 263 -33.37 28.16 -18.27
CA GLU A 263 -33.68 28.86 -19.53
C GLU A 263 -34.41 27.93 -20.51
N VAL A 264 -33.99 26.66 -20.63
CA VAL A 264 -34.67 25.63 -21.42
C VAL A 264 -36.06 25.33 -20.87
N GLU A 265 -36.26 25.26 -19.55
CA GLU A 265 -37.56 25.08 -18.92
C GLU A 265 -38.53 26.24 -19.26
N ASN A 266 -38.06 27.50 -19.15
CA ASN A 266 -38.85 28.67 -19.54
C ASN A 266 -39.21 28.68 -21.04
N LEU A 267 -38.26 28.31 -21.90
CA LEU A 267 -38.50 28.20 -23.35
C LEU A 267 -39.49 27.08 -23.68
N SER A 268 -39.42 25.94 -22.98
CA SER A 268 -40.34 24.81 -23.11
C SER A 268 -41.76 25.19 -22.69
N HIS A 269 -41.93 25.89 -21.56
CA HIS A 269 -43.23 26.42 -21.13
C HIS A 269 -43.80 27.41 -22.15
N MET A 270 -42.97 28.31 -22.69
CA MET A 270 -43.40 29.26 -23.74
C MET A 270 -43.80 28.55 -25.04
N ASP A 271 -43.11 27.49 -25.45
CA ASP A 271 -43.47 26.69 -26.63
C ASP A 271 -44.76 25.90 -26.42
N HIS A 272 -45.00 25.42 -25.19
CA HIS A 272 -46.27 24.81 -24.79
C HIS A 272 -47.44 25.81 -24.87
N ASP A 273 -47.30 27.00 -24.26
CA ASP A 273 -48.29 28.09 -24.34
C ASP A 273 -48.57 28.50 -25.80
N LYS A 274 -47.55 28.52 -26.65
CA LYS A 274 -47.68 28.83 -28.08
C LYS A 274 -48.33 27.70 -28.86
N THR A 275 -48.10 26.45 -28.47
CA THR A 275 -48.77 25.29 -29.02
C THR A 275 -50.25 25.29 -28.67
N GLU A 276 -50.64 25.55 -27.42
CA GLU A 276 -52.05 25.71 -27.02
C GLU A 276 -52.74 26.85 -27.79
N GLN A 277 -52.08 28.00 -27.92
CA GLN A 277 -52.58 29.13 -28.72
C GLN A 277 -52.78 28.74 -30.20
N LEU A 278 -51.87 27.96 -30.77
CA LEU A 278 -52.01 27.44 -32.13
C LEU A 278 -53.12 26.39 -32.26
N GLU A 279 -53.38 25.56 -31.25
CA GLU A 279 -54.49 24.60 -31.25
C GLU A 279 -55.85 25.30 -31.14
N SER A 280 -55.96 26.28 -30.24
CA SER A 280 -57.13 27.15 -30.11
C SER A 280 -57.46 27.86 -31.44
N LEU A 281 -56.45 28.46 -32.09
CA LEU A 281 -56.63 29.11 -33.41
C LEU A 281 -56.94 28.11 -34.54
N LYS A 282 -56.43 26.86 -34.50
CA LYS A 282 -56.81 25.80 -35.44
C LYS A 282 -58.28 25.42 -35.27
N GLU A 283 -58.75 25.29 -34.02
CA GLU A 283 -60.14 24.95 -33.71
C GLU A 283 -61.09 26.10 -34.09
N GLU A 284 -60.76 27.35 -33.78
CA GLU A 284 -61.51 28.52 -34.28
C GLU A 284 -61.59 28.52 -35.82
N ASN A 285 -60.47 28.27 -36.51
CA ASN A 285 -60.46 28.13 -37.97
C ASN A 285 -61.31 26.93 -38.46
N ARG A 286 -61.40 25.84 -37.70
CA ARG A 286 -62.26 24.69 -38.04
C ARG A 286 -63.74 25.07 -37.89
N GLN A 287 -64.11 25.77 -36.82
CA GLN A 287 -65.47 26.27 -36.60
C GLN A 287 -65.87 27.29 -37.68
N LEU A 288 -65.01 28.28 -37.97
CA LEU A 288 -65.22 29.26 -39.04
C LEU A 288 -65.37 28.61 -40.42
N ARG A 289 -64.64 27.52 -40.70
CA ARG A 289 -64.83 26.72 -41.93
C ARG A 289 -66.19 26.02 -41.97
N LEU A 290 -66.64 25.44 -40.86
CA LEU A 290 -67.95 24.77 -40.76
C LEU A 290 -69.11 25.77 -40.90
N SER A 291 -69.03 26.94 -40.25
CA SER A 291 -69.99 28.03 -40.47
C SER A 291 -69.94 28.54 -41.92
N GLY A 292 -68.75 28.62 -42.51
CA GLY A 292 -68.54 29.01 -43.91
C GLY A 292 -69.07 28.01 -44.93
N THR A 293 -69.09 26.70 -44.64
CA THR A 293 -69.79 25.70 -45.48
C THR A 293 -71.29 25.75 -45.25
N GLN A 294 -71.75 25.82 -44.00
CA GLN A 294 -73.18 25.89 -43.69
C GLN A 294 -73.85 27.16 -44.27
N GLN A 295 -73.15 28.29 -44.31
CA GLN A 295 -73.66 29.51 -44.93
C GLN A 295 -73.59 29.48 -46.47
N LYS A 296 -72.74 28.62 -47.07
CA LYS A 296 -72.82 28.32 -48.51
C LYS A 296 -74.04 27.44 -48.81
N GLU A 297 -74.25 26.37 -48.03
CA GLU A 297 -75.43 25.51 -48.15
C GLU A 297 -76.73 26.32 -48.03
N GLN A 298 -76.82 27.22 -47.05
CA GLN A 298 -77.96 28.15 -46.93
C GLN A 298 -78.10 29.13 -48.11
N ASN A 299 -77.00 29.60 -48.70
CA ASN A 299 -77.05 30.42 -49.91
C ASN A 299 -77.48 29.62 -51.15
N GLU A 300 -77.06 28.35 -51.27
CA GLU A 300 -77.46 27.45 -52.36
C GLU A 300 -78.94 27.05 -52.24
N GLU A 301 -79.42 26.76 -51.01
CA GLU A 301 -80.84 26.59 -50.71
C GLU A 301 -81.66 27.86 -51.03
N LEU A 302 -81.16 29.03 -50.64
CA LEU A 302 -81.80 30.32 -50.89
C LEU A 302 -81.82 30.65 -52.39
N GLU A 303 -80.75 30.39 -53.13
CA GLU A 303 -80.69 30.58 -54.59
C GLU A 303 -81.63 29.61 -55.31
N HIS A 304 -81.69 28.35 -54.91
CA HIS A 304 -82.66 27.38 -55.39
C HIS A 304 -84.11 27.82 -55.09
N CYS A 305 -84.38 28.36 -53.89
CA CYS A 305 -85.69 28.91 -53.54
C CYS A 305 -86.01 30.17 -54.36
N MET A 306 -85.05 31.05 -54.59
CA MET A 306 -85.20 32.22 -55.46
C MET A 306 -85.45 31.81 -56.91
N GLU A 307 -84.82 30.75 -57.42
CA GLU A 307 -85.09 30.27 -58.78
C GLU A 307 -86.43 29.55 -58.89
N TYR A 308 -86.82 28.75 -57.89
CA TYR A 308 -88.18 28.21 -57.78
C TYR A 308 -89.23 29.33 -57.79
N LEU A 309 -89.02 30.41 -57.02
CA LEU A 309 -89.89 31.58 -57.01
C LEU A 309 -89.88 32.34 -58.36
N LYS A 310 -88.72 32.46 -59.04
CA LYS A 310 -88.65 33.01 -60.42
C LYS A 310 -89.48 32.17 -61.39
N ARG A 311 -89.30 30.84 -61.40
CA ARG A 311 -90.04 29.90 -62.26
C ARG A 311 -91.55 29.94 -61.96
N SER A 312 -91.92 29.97 -60.68
CA SER A 312 -93.32 30.11 -60.24
C SER A 312 -93.93 31.45 -60.69
N LYS A 313 -93.22 32.57 -60.53
CA LYS A 313 -93.65 33.90 -61.01
C LYS A 313 -93.86 33.94 -62.53
N VAL A 314 -92.96 33.33 -63.31
CA VAL A 314 -93.12 33.21 -64.77
C VAL A 314 -94.36 32.36 -65.12
N LYS A 315 -94.54 31.21 -64.46
CA LYS A 315 -95.72 30.35 -64.66
C LYS A 315 -97.03 31.07 -64.31
N LEU A 316 -97.05 31.81 -63.20
CA LEU A 316 -98.21 32.60 -62.77
C LEU A 316 -98.52 33.73 -63.76
N SER A 317 -97.48 34.41 -64.26
CA SER A 317 -97.61 35.45 -65.29
C SER A 317 -98.17 34.90 -66.61
N LEU A 318 -97.76 33.69 -67.01
CA LEU A 318 -98.26 33.01 -68.20
C LEU A 318 -99.74 32.63 -68.05
N CYS A 319 -100.13 32.11 -66.88
CA CYS A 319 -101.54 31.88 -66.54
C CYS A 319 -102.34 33.19 -66.56
N LEU A 320 -101.82 34.29 -66.00
CA LEU A 320 -102.48 35.60 -66.05
C LEU A 320 -102.69 36.08 -67.49
N SER A 321 -101.68 35.97 -68.36
CA SER A 321 -101.84 36.35 -69.77
C SER A 321 -102.85 35.47 -70.50
N HIS A 322 -102.92 34.17 -70.19
CA HIS A 322 -103.88 33.25 -70.79
C HIS A 322 -105.31 33.56 -70.33
N CYS A 323 -105.51 33.91 -69.05
CA CYS A 323 -106.80 34.38 -68.54
C CYS A 323 -107.20 35.72 -69.17
N LEU A 324 -106.28 36.69 -69.29
CA LEU A 324 -106.55 37.96 -69.98
C LEU A 324 -106.90 37.75 -71.46
N GLN A 325 -106.22 36.82 -72.14
CA GLN A 325 -106.48 36.50 -73.53
C GLN A 325 -107.84 35.80 -73.71
N ASN A 326 -108.26 34.98 -72.75
CA ASN A 326 -109.59 34.37 -72.72
C ASN A 326 -110.69 35.41 -72.48
N GLU A 327 -110.51 36.32 -71.51
CA GLU A 327 -111.37 37.49 -71.28
C GLU A 327 -111.50 38.36 -72.53
N GLN A 328 -110.38 38.69 -73.19
CA GLN A 328 -110.37 39.45 -74.45
C GLN A 328 -111.05 38.68 -75.60
N GLN A 329 -111.02 37.34 -75.58
CA GLN A 329 -111.72 36.54 -76.56
C GLN A 329 -113.24 36.54 -76.31
N GLN A 330 -113.67 36.31 -75.06
CA GLN A 330 -115.07 36.41 -74.65
C GLN A 330 -115.66 37.79 -74.96
N ASN A 331 -114.92 38.88 -74.69
CA ASN A 331 -115.32 40.23 -75.06
C ASN A 331 -115.43 40.43 -76.59
N ARG A 332 -114.55 39.82 -77.39
CA ARG A 332 -114.65 39.87 -78.87
C ARG A 332 -115.81 39.07 -79.43
N ASP A 333 -116.17 37.95 -78.81
CA ASP A 333 -117.29 37.13 -79.26
C ASP A 333 -118.64 37.72 -78.78
N LEU A 334 -118.71 38.30 -77.57
CA LEU A 334 -119.83 39.15 -77.12
C LEU A 334 -120.04 40.39 -78.02
N MET A 335 -118.95 40.99 -78.52
CA MET A 335 -119.04 42.09 -79.50
C MET A 335 -119.66 41.64 -80.83
N LYS A 336 -119.39 40.41 -81.30
CA LYS A 336 -120.06 39.86 -82.50
C LYS A 336 -121.54 39.63 -82.25
N GLU A 337 -121.88 38.97 -81.14
CA GLU A 337 -123.26 38.72 -80.71
C GLU A 337 -124.06 40.04 -80.66
N LEU A 338 -123.48 41.10 -80.09
CA LEU A 338 -124.09 42.43 -80.08
C LEU A 338 -124.29 43.04 -81.48
N GLU A 339 -123.34 42.83 -82.41
CA GLU A 339 -123.45 43.29 -83.81
C GLU A 339 -124.48 42.47 -84.61
N GLU A 340 -124.65 41.20 -84.29
CA GLU A 340 -125.69 40.32 -84.85
C GLU A 340 -127.08 40.66 -84.30
N GLN A 341 -127.20 40.97 -83.00
CA GLN A 341 -128.43 41.51 -82.41
C GLN A 341 -128.83 42.85 -83.04
N LYS A 342 -127.89 43.77 -83.32
CA LYS A 342 -128.17 45.00 -84.09
C LYS A 342 -128.69 44.71 -85.50
N ARG A 343 -128.12 43.71 -86.20
CA ARG A 343 -128.61 43.28 -87.53
C ARG A 343 -130.03 42.70 -87.45
N LEU A 344 -130.31 41.85 -86.45
CA LEU A 344 -131.67 41.36 -86.21
C LEU A 344 -132.64 42.50 -85.95
N PHE A 345 -132.26 43.49 -85.12
CA PHE A 345 -133.08 44.66 -84.84
C PHE A 345 -133.38 45.47 -86.11
N GLN A 346 -132.38 45.70 -86.97
CA GLN A 346 -132.60 46.37 -88.26
C GLN A 346 -133.54 45.58 -89.19
N ILE A 347 -133.43 44.26 -89.25
CA ILE A 347 -134.33 43.39 -90.03
C ILE A 347 -135.76 43.42 -89.47
N LEU A 348 -135.92 43.42 -88.14
CA LEU A 348 -137.23 43.57 -87.49
C LEU A 348 -137.82 44.96 -87.71
N GLN A 349 -136.99 46.01 -87.79
CA GLN A 349 -137.43 47.38 -88.04
C GLN A 349 -137.86 47.61 -89.50
N THR A 350 -137.19 46.99 -90.49
CA THR A 350 -137.72 46.97 -91.87
C THR A 350 -139.00 46.13 -91.96
N LYS A 351 -139.04 44.94 -91.34
CA LYS A 351 -140.25 44.10 -91.27
C LYS A 351 -141.45 44.83 -90.66
N LYS A 352 -141.22 45.69 -89.66
CA LYS A 352 -142.27 46.53 -89.08
C LYS A 352 -142.77 47.55 -90.11
N ASN A 353 -141.86 48.28 -90.78
CA ASN A 353 -142.24 49.29 -91.76
C ASN A 353 -143.02 48.69 -92.94
N GLU A 354 -142.63 47.49 -93.41
CA GLU A 354 -143.39 46.72 -94.41
C GLU A 354 -144.83 46.44 -93.94
N ALA A 355 -145.00 45.98 -92.70
CA ALA A 355 -146.31 45.67 -92.12
C ALA A 355 -147.17 46.92 -91.80
N ASP A 356 -146.53 48.06 -91.54
CA ASP A 356 -147.18 49.36 -91.36
C ASP A 356 -147.67 49.93 -92.72
N GLU A 357 -146.91 49.79 -93.83
CA GLU A 357 -147.38 50.14 -95.19
C GLU A 357 -148.53 49.23 -95.67
N GLU A 358 -148.46 47.93 -95.37
CA GLU A 358 -149.51 46.97 -95.70
C GLU A 358 -150.80 47.26 -94.89
N ASN A 359 -150.66 47.69 -93.63
CA ASN A 359 -151.75 48.21 -92.80
C ASN A 359 -152.40 49.49 -93.35
N GLN A 360 -151.63 50.36 -94.00
CA GLN A 360 -152.13 51.61 -94.54
C GLN A 360 -153.04 51.35 -95.75
N LYS A 361 -152.59 50.52 -96.70
CA LYS A 361 -153.40 50.10 -97.87
C LYS A 361 -154.71 49.41 -97.46
N LEU A 362 -154.65 48.50 -96.49
CA LEU A 362 -155.84 47.79 -96.01
C LEU A 362 -156.87 48.70 -95.32
N ARG A 363 -156.49 49.91 -94.87
CA ARG A 363 -157.44 50.91 -94.36
C ARG A 363 -158.12 51.67 -95.49
N GLU A 364 -157.36 52.05 -96.50
CA GLU A 364 -157.84 52.78 -97.68
C GLU A 364 -158.82 51.94 -98.52
N GLU A 365 -158.63 50.62 -98.61
CA GLU A 365 -159.61 49.71 -99.24
C GLU A 365 -160.89 49.49 -98.41
N ASN A 366 -160.83 49.59 -97.07
CA ASN A 366 -161.97 49.30 -96.19
C ASN A 366 -162.99 50.45 -96.08
N GLU A 367 -162.65 51.67 -96.50
CA GLU A 367 -163.55 52.83 -96.37
C GLU A 367 -164.63 52.88 -97.47
N VAL A 368 -164.45 52.15 -98.58
CA VAL A 368 -165.36 52.15 -99.74
C VAL A 368 -166.59 51.24 -99.57
N LEU A 369 -166.53 50.19 -98.73
CA LEU A 369 -167.60 49.19 -98.59
C LEU A 369 -168.53 49.41 -97.38
N ARG A 370 -168.64 50.64 -96.89
CA ARG A 370 -169.54 51.01 -95.77
C ARG A 370 -170.97 51.38 -96.17
N HIS A 371 -171.52 50.83 -97.27
CA HIS A 371 -172.83 51.28 -97.80
C HIS A 371 -173.88 50.21 -98.17
N ILE A 372 -173.69 48.93 -97.82
CA ILE A 372 -174.79 47.94 -97.77
C ILE A 372 -174.87 47.33 -96.37
N LEU A 373 -176.02 47.59 -95.73
CA LEU A 373 -176.63 47.01 -94.52
C LEU A 373 -176.10 45.59 -94.13
N GLN A 374 -175.96 45.19 -92.85
CA GLN A 374 -176.86 45.47 -91.72
C GLN A 374 -176.30 44.94 -90.36
N ALA A 375 -176.86 45.43 -89.23
CA ALA A 375 -176.93 44.81 -87.89
C ALA A 375 -175.68 44.65 -86.99
N GLY A 376 -175.84 44.96 -85.69
CA GLY A 376 -174.99 44.47 -84.58
C GLY A 376 -174.31 45.55 -83.71
N GLU A 377 -174.91 45.88 -82.57
CA GLU A 377 -174.24 46.62 -81.47
C GLU A 377 -173.82 45.64 -80.34
N VAL A 378 -173.08 46.15 -79.33
CA VAL A 378 -172.75 45.51 -78.03
C VAL A 378 -171.91 44.19 -78.08
N SER A 379 -171.19 43.72 -77.04
CA SER A 379 -171.02 44.17 -75.64
C SER A 379 -169.63 43.86 -75.03
N SER A 380 -169.46 44.26 -73.77
CA SER A 380 -168.25 44.23 -72.90
C SER A 380 -168.11 42.96 -72.02
N PHE A 381 -167.04 42.91 -71.19
CA PHE A 381 -166.84 42.07 -69.97
C PHE A 381 -166.49 40.56 -70.18
N CYS A 382 -165.88 39.78 -69.24
CA CYS A 382 -165.38 40.01 -67.86
C CYS A 382 -164.35 38.94 -67.34
N VAL A 383 -163.35 39.35 -66.54
CA VAL A 383 -163.03 38.89 -65.14
C VAL A 383 -162.84 37.38 -64.75
N VAL A 384 -161.58 37.02 -64.39
CA VAL A 384 -161.10 36.34 -63.11
C VAL A 384 -161.01 34.79 -62.89
N SER A 385 -159.75 34.30 -62.69
CA SER A 385 -159.23 33.31 -61.68
C SER A 385 -159.71 31.82 -61.71
N PRO A 386 -159.26 30.86 -60.82
CA PRO A 386 -158.34 30.91 -59.65
C PRO A 386 -157.32 29.73 -59.40
N ALA A 387 -156.47 29.88 -58.36
CA ALA A 387 -155.85 28.84 -57.47
C ALA A 387 -154.83 27.80 -58.06
N GLN A 388 -153.94 27.08 -57.33
CA GLN A 388 -153.50 27.03 -55.89
C GLN A 388 -152.04 26.47 -55.77
N ALA A 389 -151.47 26.29 -54.55
CA ALA A 389 -150.07 25.85 -54.27
C ALA A 389 -149.96 24.40 -53.67
N PRO A 390 -148.75 23.80 -53.49
CA PRO A 390 -148.01 23.86 -52.20
C PRO A 390 -146.44 23.75 -52.26
N VAL A 391 -145.76 23.50 -51.11
CA VAL A 391 -144.28 23.54 -50.85
C VAL A 391 -143.73 22.19 -50.29
N PRO A 392 -142.40 21.92 -50.10
CA PRO A 392 -141.58 22.35 -48.92
C PRO A 392 -140.04 22.60 -49.15
N GLY A 393 -139.24 22.88 -48.08
CA GLY A 393 -137.78 23.18 -48.06
C GLY A 393 -136.83 21.95 -47.84
N PRO A 394 -135.71 21.97 -47.06
CA PRO A 394 -135.07 23.02 -46.19
C PRO A 394 -133.48 23.00 -46.17
N GLY A 395 -132.79 23.63 -45.18
CA GLY A 395 -131.48 23.10 -44.62
C GLY A 395 -130.26 24.05 -44.38
N PRO A 396 -129.49 23.96 -43.25
CA PRO A 396 -128.29 24.80 -42.93
C PRO A 396 -127.03 24.05 -42.35
N GLU A 397 -126.14 24.77 -41.61
CA GLU A 397 -124.92 24.37 -40.81
C GLU A 397 -123.56 24.23 -41.54
N GLY A 398 -122.35 24.34 -40.91
CA GLY A 398 -121.95 24.82 -39.56
C GLY A 398 -120.52 24.39 -39.08
N GLY A 399 -119.71 25.28 -38.47
CA GLY A 399 -118.45 24.97 -37.70
C GLY A 399 -117.17 24.59 -38.50
N GLY A 400 -115.95 24.45 -37.92
CA GLY A 400 -115.45 24.89 -36.59
C GLY A 400 -114.12 24.25 -36.07
N LEU A 401 -113.02 25.03 -35.98
CA LEU A 401 -111.89 24.99 -35.00
C LEU A 401 -110.79 23.87 -34.92
N LEU A 402 -109.52 24.35 -34.94
CA LEU A 402 -108.36 24.13 -34.01
C LEU A 402 -107.67 22.76 -33.69
N PHE A 403 -106.35 22.75 -33.97
CA PHE A 403 -105.19 22.47 -33.06
C PHE A 403 -104.86 21.04 -32.53
N GLY A 404 -103.56 20.70 -32.46
CA GLY A 404 -103.02 19.58 -31.66
C GLY A 404 -101.64 19.02 -32.08
N ASN A 405 -100.69 18.90 -31.13
CA ASN A 405 -99.37 18.24 -31.28
C ASN A 405 -98.94 17.57 -29.95
N PRO A 406 -98.44 16.32 -29.94
CA PRO A 406 -97.60 15.82 -28.85
C PRO A 406 -96.38 14.93 -29.25
N TYR A 407 -95.18 15.27 -28.72
CA TYR A 407 -94.32 14.51 -27.75
C TYR A 407 -94.48 12.97 -27.57
N CYS A 408 -93.57 12.11 -27.04
CA CYS A 408 -92.24 12.13 -26.35
C CYS A 408 -91.70 10.65 -26.25
N ALA A 409 -90.58 10.18 -25.66
CA ALA A 409 -89.30 10.69 -25.10
C ALA A 409 -88.32 9.51 -24.72
N ALA A 410 -87.08 9.87 -24.29
CA ALA A 410 -86.29 9.28 -23.18
C ALA A 410 -85.36 8.02 -23.30
N GLY A 411 -84.06 8.25 -23.06
CA GLY A 411 -83.19 7.52 -22.08
C GLY A 411 -82.37 6.28 -22.51
N ALA A 412 -81.37 5.78 -21.74
CA ALA A 412 -80.51 6.36 -20.68
C ALA A 412 -79.41 5.35 -20.21
N ASN A 413 -78.32 5.83 -19.58
CA ASN A 413 -77.42 5.10 -18.63
C ASN A 413 -76.51 3.95 -19.17
N LEU A 414 -75.39 3.52 -18.56
CA LEU A 414 -74.47 4.06 -17.52
C LEU A 414 -73.13 3.27 -17.53
N GLY A 415 -72.12 3.68 -16.75
CA GLY A 415 -70.93 2.85 -16.43
C GLY A 415 -70.09 3.40 -15.27
N ALA A 416 -69.33 2.54 -14.57
CA ALA A 416 -68.24 2.83 -13.61
C ALA A 416 -67.61 1.53 -13.06
N GLY A 417 -66.44 1.59 -12.41
CA GLY A 417 -65.81 0.48 -11.68
C GLY A 417 -64.64 0.95 -10.79
N ALA A 418 -64.18 0.11 -9.84
CA ALA A 418 -63.04 0.41 -8.94
C ALA A 418 -62.46 -0.86 -8.27
N ALA A 419 -61.14 -0.93 -8.03
CA ALA A 419 -60.48 -1.93 -7.18
C ALA A 419 -59.03 -1.55 -6.75
N ASP A 420 -58.86 -1.15 -5.48
CA ASP A 420 -57.95 -1.71 -4.45
C ASP A 420 -56.38 -1.74 -4.56
N ILE A 421 -55.73 -2.06 -3.42
CA ILE A 421 -54.31 -2.48 -3.16
C ILE A 421 -53.26 -1.33 -3.03
N ALA A 422 -52.17 -1.39 -2.22
CA ALA A 422 -51.85 -1.86 -0.84
C ALA A 422 -50.36 -1.49 -0.53
N SER A 423 -49.92 -1.46 0.74
CA SER A 423 -48.54 -1.06 1.15
C SER A 423 -47.77 -2.18 1.89
N ILE A 424 -46.45 -2.27 1.70
CA ILE A 424 -45.58 -3.34 2.25
C ILE A 424 -44.21 -2.76 2.67
N ARG A 425 -43.56 -3.29 3.72
CA ARG A 425 -42.20 -2.94 4.16
C ARG A 425 -41.15 -3.99 3.78
N LYS A 426 -39.90 -3.56 3.56
CA LYS A 426 -38.75 -4.41 3.24
C LYS A 426 -37.50 -4.01 4.03
N CYS A 427 -36.63 -4.99 4.33
CA CYS A 427 -35.31 -4.74 4.91
C CYS A 427 -34.30 -4.31 3.81
N PRO A 428 -33.63 -3.15 3.93
CA PRO A 428 -32.74 -2.62 2.88
C PRO A 428 -31.40 -3.37 2.74
N MET A 429 -31.06 -4.29 3.67
CA MET A 429 -29.77 -5.00 3.68
C MET A 429 -29.83 -6.43 3.10
N CYS A 430 -31.03 -7.00 2.95
CA CYS A 430 -31.23 -8.38 2.48
C CYS A 430 -32.51 -8.60 1.66
N ASP A 431 -33.26 -7.54 1.34
CA ASP A 431 -34.53 -7.55 0.59
C ASP A 431 -35.68 -8.39 1.18
N GLU A 432 -35.53 -8.94 2.39
CA GLU A 432 -36.62 -9.67 3.07
C GLU A 432 -37.84 -8.78 3.29
N VAL A 433 -39.02 -9.35 3.03
CA VAL A 433 -40.30 -8.64 2.95
C VAL A 433 -41.13 -8.99 4.18
N PHE A 434 -41.51 -7.98 4.96
CA PHE A 434 -42.19 -8.16 6.24
C PHE A 434 -43.67 -7.78 6.12
N LEU A 435 -44.55 -8.69 6.55
CA LEU A 435 -45.99 -8.45 6.63
C LEU A 435 -46.35 -7.70 7.92
N GLU A 436 -47.48 -6.99 7.90
CA GLU A 436 -47.76 -5.83 8.76
C GLU A 436 -48.06 -6.14 10.25
N GLU A 437 -48.03 -7.42 10.66
CA GLU A 437 -48.30 -7.87 12.05
C GLU A 437 -47.05 -8.12 12.91
N ILE A 438 -45.83 -7.96 12.35
CA ILE A 438 -44.58 -8.18 13.10
C ILE A 438 -44.25 -6.94 13.96
N GLU A 439 -44.02 -7.15 15.27
CA GLU A 439 -43.64 -6.08 16.20
C GLU A 439 -42.36 -5.35 15.74
N THR A 440 -42.35 -4.02 15.86
CA THR A 440 -41.20 -3.17 15.48
C THR A 440 -39.88 -3.63 16.11
N SER A 441 -39.93 -4.14 17.35
CA SER A 441 -38.80 -4.73 18.08
C SER A 441 -38.12 -5.88 17.33
N GLN A 442 -38.89 -6.71 16.62
CA GLN A 442 -38.39 -7.87 15.88
C GLN A 442 -37.78 -7.46 14.54
N TYR A 443 -38.39 -6.46 13.87
CA TYR A 443 -37.80 -5.84 12.67
C TYR A 443 -36.48 -5.11 12.99
N GLU A 444 -36.43 -4.34 14.08
CA GLU A 444 -35.20 -3.68 14.54
C GLU A 444 -34.13 -4.70 14.94
N ALA A 445 -34.48 -5.78 15.65
CA ALA A 445 -33.55 -6.87 15.97
C ALA A 445 -33.01 -7.57 14.71
N HIS A 446 -33.84 -7.77 13.69
CA HIS A 446 -33.41 -8.28 12.38
C HIS A 446 -32.39 -7.34 11.72
N VAL A 447 -32.69 -6.03 11.63
CA VAL A 447 -31.78 -5.04 11.03
C VAL A 447 -30.45 -4.95 11.79
N GLN A 448 -30.49 -4.94 13.13
CA GLN A 448 -29.28 -4.97 13.96
C GLN A 448 -28.46 -6.25 13.78
N SER A 449 -29.07 -7.39 13.40
CA SER A 449 -28.35 -8.64 13.16
C SER A 449 -27.42 -8.61 11.94
N HIS A 450 -27.60 -7.62 11.04
CA HIS A 450 -26.73 -7.33 9.88
C HIS A 450 -25.58 -6.36 10.19
N LEU A 451 -25.46 -5.89 11.43
CA LEU A 451 -24.43 -4.93 11.86
C LEU A 451 -23.44 -5.56 12.83
N LEU A 452 -22.18 -5.16 12.73
CA LEU A 452 -21.09 -5.46 13.65
C LEU A 452 -20.70 -4.16 14.35
N LYS A 453 -20.62 -4.15 15.68
CA LYS A 453 -20.26 -2.96 16.46
C LYS A 453 -18.86 -3.10 17.05
N CYS A 454 -18.00 -2.11 16.82
CA CYS A 454 -16.67 -2.07 17.41
C CYS A 454 -16.76 -1.88 18.94
N PRO A 455 -16.12 -2.74 19.76
CA PRO A 455 -16.18 -2.61 21.21
C PRO A 455 -15.34 -1.45 21.77
N VAL A 456 -14.42 -0.88 20.98
CA VAL A 456 -13.51 0.18 21.40
C VAL A 456 -14.12 1.57 21.17
N CYS A 457 -14.45 1.90 19.91
CA CYS A 457 -15.02 3.22 19.54
C CYS A 457 -16.55 3.26 19.43
N SER A 458 -17.25 2.13 19.54
CA SER A 458 -18.70 2.01 19.31
C SER A 458 -19.21 2.30 17.88
N GLU A 459 -18.34 2.41 16.87
CA GLU A 459 -18.77 2.50 15.47
C GLU A 459 -19.42 1.20 14.96
N THR A 460 -20.32 1.32 13.98
CA THR A 460 -21.11 0.20 13.43
C THR A 460 -20.80 -0.03 11.96
N PHE A 461 -20.50 -1.27 11.61
CA PHE A 461 -20.08 -1.73 10.29
C PHE A 461 -21.06 -2.78 9.75
N GLU A 462 -21.18 -2.87 8.43
CA GLU A 462 -22.00 -3.91 7.80
C GLU A 462 -21.33 -5.28 7.91
N LYS A 463 -22.07 -6.28 8.35
CA LYS A 463 -21.60 -7.67 8.54
C LYS A 463 -21.14 -8.34 7.24
N SER A 464 -21.67 -7.90 6.10
CA SER A 464 -21.22 -8.27 4.75
C SER A 464 -19.77 -7.84 4.47
N ASN A 465 -19.35 -6.70 5.04
CA ASN A 465 -18.05 -6.08 4.84
C ASN A 465 -17.06 -6.44 5.98
N LYS A 466 -17.04 -7.72 6.39
CA LYS A 466 -16.27 -8.20 7.57
C LYS A 466 -14.78 -7.80 7.53
N GLN A 467 -14.13 -7.79 6.36
CA GLN A 467 -12.73 -7.38 6.25
C GLN A 467 -12.50 -5.96 6.77
N VAL A 468 -13.39 -5.01 6.44
CA VAL A 468 -13.29 -3.61 6.89
C VAL A 468 -13.45 -3.51 8.42
N PHE A 469 -14.29 -4.35 9.01
CA PHE A 469 -14.43 -4.46 10.47
C PHE A 469 -13.19 -5.07 11.12
N ASP A 470 -12.65 -6.17 10.58
CA ASP A 470 -11.45 -6.82 11.10
C ASP A 470 -10.22 -5.89 11.00
N ASP A 471 -10.06 -5.17 9.88
CA ASP A 471 -9.01 -4.17 9.66
C ASP A 471 -9.14 -2.99 10.63
N HIS A 472 -10.37 -2.48 10.85
CA HIS A 472 -10.64 -1.43 11.82
C HIS A 472 -10.29 -1.86 13.26
N ILE A 473 -10.65 -3.09 13.64
CA ILE A 473 -10.30 -3.67 14.95
C ILE A 473 -8.77 -3.77 15.09
N PHE A 474 -8.05 -4.11 14.02
CA PHE A 474 -6.58 -4.21 14.03
C PHE A 474 -5.91 -2.85 14.26
N CYS A 475 -6.46 -1.75 13.72
CA CYS A 475 -5.94 -0.39 13.98
C CYS A 475 -5.93 -0.01 15.48
N HIS A 476 -6.95 -0.39 16.25
CA HIS A 476 -6.97 -0.19 17.72
C HIS A 476 -5.94 -1.03 18.50
N GLY A 477 -5.19 -1.91 17.82
CA GLY A 477 -4.06 -2.66 18.36
C GLY A 477 -2.69 -2.16 17.90
N LEU A 478 -2.63 -1.01 17.21
CA LEU A 478 -1.41 -0.36 16.74
C LEU A 478 -1.15 1.01 17.41
N GLU A 479 -2.06 1.46 18.27
CA GLU A 479 -1.91 2.59 19.21
C GLU A 479 -1.54 2.11 20.62
#